data_AF-A0A8T2PVY2-F1
#
_entry.id   AF-A0A8T2PVY2-F1
#
_cell.length_a   1.000
_cell.length_b   1.000
_cell.length_c   1.000
_cell.angle_alpha   90.00
_cell.angle_beta   90.00
_cell.angle_gamma   90.00
#
_symmetry.space_group_name_H-M   'P 1'
#
loop_
_entity.id
_entity.type
_entity.pdbx_description
1 polymer ?
#
loop_
_entity_poly.entity_id
_entity_poly.type
_entity_poly.pdbx_seq_one_letter_code
_entity_poly.pdbx_strand_id
1 'polypeptide(L)'
;MDPQEDYKSPFDFEQGVNTSYLYLSPSDNITPPGSPGVAVRGTPRPDSIPEVGEDAVTTVSQATTALTEEEQEELRSELAKVEDEIQTLSQVLAAKEKHVAEIKRKLGITPLNEFKQNITKSWQEVTTSTAYRRTSETISQAGQKATAAFTSVGSAISRKLEDVR
;
A
#
# COMPACT_ATOMS: atom_id res chain seq x y z
N MET A 1 22.48 -25.27 27.50
CA MET A 1 23.23 -24.03 27.21
C MET A 1 23.62 -24.13 25.76
N ASP A 2 22.81 -23.55 24.87
CA ASP A 2 23.15 -23.48 23.45
C ASP A 2 24.28 -22.44 23.25
N PRO A 3 25.25 -22.71 22.37
CA PRO A 3 26.31 -21.76 22.08
C PRO A 3 25.71 -20.51 21.42
N GLN A 4 26.11 -19.33 21.89
CA GLN A 4 25.73 -18.07 21.24
C GLN A 4 26.40 -18.05 19.87
N GLU A 5 25.63 -18.29 18.82
CA GLU A 5 26.09 -18.06 17.46
C GLU A 5 26.25 -16.54 17.29
N ASP A 6 27.50 -16.10 17.14
CA ASP A 6 27.83 -14.71 16.87
C ASP A 6 27.19 -14.30 15.55
N TYR A 7 26.11 -13.51 15.64
CA TYR A 7 25.36 -13.03 14.49
C TYR A 7 26.28 -12.25 13.56
N LYS A 8 26.50 -12.78 12.36
CA LYS A 8 27.23 -12.09 11.30
C LYS A 8 26.23 -11.42 10.38
N SER A 9 26.23 -10.07 10.37
CA SER A 9 25.37 -9.29 9.51
C SER A 9 25.60 -9.69 8.03
N PRO A 10 24.53 -10.00 7.27
CA PRO A 10 24.64 -10.23 5.83
C PRO A 10 24.87 -8.94 5.04
N PHE A 11 24.78 -7.78 5.71
CA PHE A 11 25.02 -6.46 5.13
C PHE A 11 26.44 -6.00 5.38
N ASP A 12 27.13 -5.63 4.31
CA ASP A 12 28.44 -4.99 4.36
C ASP A 12 28.25 -3.48 4.57
N PHE A 13 28.44 -3.02 5.80
CA PHE A 13 28.29 -1.61 6.18
C PHE A 13 29.46 -0.74 5.73
N GLU A 14 30.58 -1.36 5.32
CA GLU A 14 31.74 -0.64 4.75
C GLU A 14 31.52 -0.38 3.25
N GLN A 15 30.55 -1.06 2.64
CA GLN A 15 30.11 -0.81 1.28
C GLN A 15 29.30 0.49 1.25
N GLY A 16 29.97 1.61 0.94
CA GLY A 16 29.36 2.93 0.90
C GLY A 16 28.02 2.97 0.15
N VAL A 17 27.03 3.65 0.71
CA VAL A 17 25.70 3.77 0.12
C VAL A 17 25.76 4.52 -1.21
N ASN A 18 25.03 4.04 -2.22
CA ASN A 18 24.89 4.75 -3.49
C ASN A 18 24.16 6.07 -3.26
N THR A 19 24.90 7.17 -3.30
CA THR A 19 24.40 8.53 -3.03
C THR A 19 23.59 9.11 -4.19
N SER A 20 23.54 8.43 -5.34
CA SER A 20 22.75 8.86 -6.51
C SER A 20 21.25 8.90 -6.21
N TYR A 21 20.80 8.21 -5.16
CA TYR A 21 19.41 8.22 -4.67
C TYR A 21 19.13 9.29 -3.60
N LEU A 22 20.12 10.10 -3.19
CA LEU A 22 19.94 11.17 -2.20
C LEU A 22 19.30 12.45 -2.78
N TYR A 23 18.95 12.46 -4.07
CA TYR A 23 18.40 13.63 -4.75
C TYR A 23 16.98 13.44 -5.29
N LEU A 24 16.18 12.61 -4.63
CA LEU A 24 14.73 12.62 -4.79
C LEU A 24 14.11 13.43 -3.64
N SER A 25 14.37 14.73 -3.64
CA SER A 25 13.55 15.66 -2.86
C SER A 25 12.14 15.66 -3.44
N PRO A 26 11.08 15.40 -2.64
CA PRO A 26 9.72 15.54 -3.12
C PRO A 26 9.48 16.99 -3.57
N SER A 27 9.21 17.20 -4.86
CA SER A 27 8.76 18.49 -5.38
C SER A 27 7.33 18.75 -4.89
N ASP A 28 7.17 19.87 -4.19
CA ASP A 28 5.93 20.61 -3.94
C ASP A 28 4.74 19.91 -3.26
N ASN A 29 4.73 20.07 -1.93
CA ASN A 29 3.64 20.62 -1.13
C ASN A 29 2.22 20.04 -1.32
N ILE A 30 1.99 18.82 -0.83
CA ILE A 30 0.68 18.40 -0.34
C ILE A 30 0.72 18.49 1.18
N THR A 31 0.28 19.63 1.72
CA THR A 31 0.01 19.74 3.16
C THR A 31 -1.22 18.87 3.49
N PRO A 32 -1.18 18.01 4.53
CA PRO A 32 -2.34 17.22 4.95
C PRO A 32 -3.50 18.12 5.40
N PRO A 33 -4.77 17.69 5.27
CA PRO A 33 -5.92 18.50 5.69
C PRO A 33 -5.92 18.62 7.22
N GLY A 34 -5.49 19.77 7.76
CA GLY A 34 -5.52 20.01 9.21
C GLY A 34 -4.74 21.21 9.77
N SER A 35 -3.92 21.92 8.99
CA SER A 35 -3.12 23.05 9.52
C SER A 35 -3.77 24.42 9.28
N PRO A 36 -3.73 25.39 10.24
CA PRO A 36 -4.38 26.68 10.11
C PRO A 36 -3.68 27.59 9.09
N GLY A 37 -4.45 28.21 8.20
CA GLY A 37 -3.98 28.97 7.05
C GLY A 37 -3.31 30.31 7.37
N VAL A 38 -2.37 30.70 6.50
CA VAL A 38 -1.88 32.07 6.39
C VAL A 38 -2.19 32.57 4.99
N ALA A 39 -3.02 33.61 4.93
CA ALA A 39 -3.43 34.31 3.72
C ALA A 39 -2.26 35.12 3.13
N VAL A 40 -2.02 34.97 1.83
CA VAL A 40 -1.31 35.98 1.04
C VAL A 40 -2.22 36.41 -0.12
N ARG A 41 -2.50 37.71 -0.14
CA ARG A 41 -3.50 38.45 -0.88
C ARG A 41 -2.84 39.23 -2.01
N GLY A 42 -3.33 39.09 -3.25
CA GLY A 42 -3.27 40.06 -4.37
C GLY A 42 -1.88 40.41 -4.91
N THR A 43 -1.63 40.74 -6.18
CA THR A 43 -2.44 41.19 -7.32
C THR A 43 -1.54 41.18 -8.59
N PRO A 44 -2.10 41.32 -9.82
CA PRO A 44 -1.48 40.89 -11.10
C PRO A 44 -0.89 42.01 -12.00
N ARG A 45 -0.21 41.57 -13.09
CA ARG A 45 0.00 42.20 -14.43
C ARG A 45 1.32 42.97 -14.70
N PRO A 46 2.02 42.68 -15.82
CA PRO A 46 2.94 43.62 -16.48
C PRO A 46 2.38 44.08 -17.83
N ASP A 47 2.27 45.39 -18.06
CA ASP A 47 2.09 45.97 -19.39
C ASP A 47 2.94 47.25 -19.52
N SER A 48 3.69 47.30 -20.63
CA SER A 48 4.21 48.46 -21.38
C SER A 48 5.45 49.23 -20.87
N ILE A 49 6.55 49.08 -21.62
CA ILE A 49 7.40 50.20 -22.09
C ILE A 49 7.79 49.88 -23.56
N PRO A 50 7.57 50.78 -24.55
CA PRO A 50 8.04 50.61 -25.93
C PRO A 50 9.45 51.17 -26.10
N GLU A 51 10.21 50.76 -27.13
CA GLU A 51 11.06 51.61 -28.00
C GLU A 51 12.04 50.78 -28.85
N VAL A 52 11.73 50.77 -30.15
CA VAL A 52 12.56 50.61 -31.36
C VAL A 52 14.07 50.37 -31.21
N GLY A 53 14.57 49.33 -31.89
CA GLY A 53 15.98 49.07 -32.19
C GLY A 53 16.19 47.58 -32.50
N GLU A 54 15.96 47.13 -33.73
CA GLU A 54 17.01 46.86 -34.74
C GLU A 54 17.66 45.46 -34.64
N ASP A 55 17.08 44.52 -35.40
CA ASP A 55 17.78 43.59 -36.29
C ASP A 55 18.90 42.65 -35.76
N ALA A 56 18.76 42.08 -34.56
CA ALA A 56 19.71 41.05 -34.09
C ALA A 56 19.12 39.82 -33.37
N VAL A 57 17.79 39.61 -33.40
CA VAL A 57 17.13 38.49 -32.69
C VAL A 57 16.50 37.46 -33.66
N THR A 58 16.72 37.59 -34.97
CA THR A 58 16.17 36.64 -35.95
C THR A 58 17.10 35.44 -36.21
N THR A 59 18.37 35.52 -35.84
CA THR A 59 19.36 34.46 -36.16
C THR A 59 19.47 33.35 -35.12
N VAL A 60 19.02 33.57 -33.88
CA VAL A 60 19.09 32.54 -32.82
C VAL A 60 17.82 31.66 -32.77
N SER A 61 16.68 32.18 -33.23
CA SER A 61 15.42 31.42 -33.30
C SER A 61 15.32 30.50 -34.53
N GLN A 62 16.18 30.68 -35.53
CA GLN A 62 16.20 29.90 -36.78
C GLN A 62 17.29 28.82 -36.80
N ALA A 63 18.01 28.60 -35.69
CA ALA A 63 19.02 27.54 -35.59
C ALA A 63 18.48 26.22 -35.01
N THR A 64 17.19 26.15 -34.63
CA THR A 64 16.59 24.96 -33.99
C THR A 64 15.52 24.26 -34.82
N THR A 65 15.22 24.72 -36.06
CA THR A 65 14.06 24.22 -36.83
C THR A 65 14.35 24.01 -38.31
N ALA A 66 15.33 23.17 -38.61
CA ALA A 66 15.39 22.51 -39.92
C ALA A 66 16.06 21.15 -39.74
N LEU A 67 15.35 20.20 -39.12
CA LEU A 67 15.58 18.79 -39.42
C LEU A 67 15.48 18.66 -40.94
N THR A 68 16.46 18.02 -41.54
CA THR A 68 16.44 17.78 -42.99
C THR A 68 15.20 16.92 -43.31
N GLU A 69 14.53 17.13 -44.45
CA GLU A 69 13.30 16.38 -44.79
C GLU A 69 13.48 14.85 -44.66
N GLU A 70 14.69 14.37 -44.96
CA GLU A 70 15.09 12.98 -44.82
C GLU A 70 15.09 12.51 -43.35
N GLU A 71 15.69 13.27 -42.43
CA GLU A 71 15.71 12.96 -41.00
C GLU A 71 14.30 12.98 -40.38
N GLN A 72 13.43 13.89 -40.85
CA GLN A 72 12.05 13.95 -40.39
C GLN A 72 11.26 12.70 -40.81
N GLU A 73 11.49 12.19 -42.01
CA GLU A 73 10.84 10.96 -42.49
C GLU A 73 11.38 9.72 -41.77
N GLU A 74 12.69 9.65 -41.51
CA GLU A 74 13.29 8.58 -40.70
C GLU A 74 12.69 8.52 -39.30
N LEU A 75 12.57 9.67 -38.62
CA LEU A 75 11.94 9.74 -37.29
C LEU A 75 10.47 9.29 -37.31
N ARG A 76 9.73 9.58 -38.39
CA ARG A 76 8.35 9.09 -38.54
C ARG A 76 8.29 7.58 -38.70
N SER A 77 9.21 7.02 -39.48
CA SER A 77 9.32 5.56 -39.64
C SER A 77 9.71 4.88 -38.33
N GLU A 78 10.66 5.44 -37.58
CA GLU A 78 11.08 4.90 -36.29
C GLU A 78 9.96 5.00 -35.26
N LEU A 79 9.25 6.14 -35.21
CA LEU A 79 8.08 6.30 -34.34
C LEU A 79 7.03 5.22 -34.61
N ALA A 80 6.65 5.01 -35.89
CA ALA A 80 5.68 3.99 -36.26
C ALA A 80 6.13 2.59 -35.84
N LYS A 81 7.41 2.27 -36.02
CA LYS A 81 7.98 0.99 -35.59
C LYS A 81 7.93 0.82 -34.07
N VAL A 82 8.27 1.85 -33.31
CA VAL A 82 8.22 1.83 -31.84
C VAL A 82 6.77 1.68 -31.36
N GLU A 83 5.81 2.34 -32.00
CA GLU A 83 4.38 2.18 -31.70
C GLU A 83 3.91 0.73 -31.91
N ASP A 84 4.31 0.09 -33.01
CA ASP A 84 4.01 -1.32 -33.29
C ASP A 84 4.66 -2.27 -32.26
N GLU A 85 5.89 -2.00 -31.85
CA GLU A 85 6.57 -2.75 -30.79
C GLU A 85 5.85 -2.59 -29.44
N ILE A 86 5.44 -1.37 -29.07
CA ILE A 86 4.65 -1.09 -27.86
C ILE A 86 3.33 -1.86 -27.91
N GLN A 87 2.64 -1.84 -29.04
CA GLN A 87 1.39 -2.57 -29.20
C GLN A 87 1.59 -4.08 -29.05
N THR A 88 2.64 -4.62 -29.69
CA THR A 88 2.99 -6.03 -29.60
C THR A 88 3.33 -6.44 -28.17
N LEU A 89 4.18 -5.66 -27.49
CA LEU A 89 4.55 -5.91 -26.09
C LEU A 89 3.34 -5.85 -25.17
N SER A 90 2.40 -4.92 -25.40
CA SER A 90 1.16 -4.82 -24.64
C SER A 90 0.29 -6.08 -24.81
N GLN A 91 0.22 -6.64 -26.02
CA GLN A 91 -0.49 -7.91 -26.27
C GLN A 91 0.18 -9.09 -25.57
N VAL A 92 1.52 -9.16 -25.63
CA VAL A 92 2.29 -10.20 -24.93
C VAL A 92 2.08 -10.10 -23.43
N LEU A 93 2.09 -8.89 -22.86
CA LEU A 93 1.83 -8.66 -21.45
C LEU A 93 0.44 -9.14 -21.05
N ALA A 94 -0.60 -8.74 -21.80
CA ALA A 94 -1.97 -9.21 -21.55
C ALA A 94 -2.08 -10.75 -21.61
N ALA A 95 -1.38 -11.39 -22.55
CA ALA A 95 -1.31 -12.84 -22.64
C ALA A 95 -0.61 -13.47 -21.42
N LYS A 96 0.47 -12.85 -20.90
CA LYS A 96 1.16 -13.29 -19.68
C LYS A 96 0.29 -13.10 -18.44
N GLU A 97 -0.40 -11.98 -18.30
CA GLU A 97 -1.33 -11.73 -17.19
C GLU A 97 -2.44 -12.78 -17.14
N LYS A 98 -3.02 -13.11 -18.30
CA LYS A 98 -3.97 -14.21 -18.45
C LYS A 98 -3.36 -15.55 -18.04
N HIS A 99 -2.12 -15.82 -18.45
CA HIS A 99 -1.43 -17.06 -18.07
C HIS A 99 -1.16 -17.15 -16.56
N VAL A 100 -0.79 -16.03 -15.93
CA VAL A 100 -0.63 -15.95 -14.48
C VAL A 100 -1.97 -16.21 -13.78
N ALA A 101 -3.06 -15.60 -14.24
CA ALA A 101 -4.40 -15.83 -13.71
C ALA A 101 -4.81 -17.32 -13.83
N GLU A 102 -4.48 -17.96 -14.95
CA GLU A 102 -4.73 -19.38 -15.18
C GLU A 102 -3.90 -20.29 -14.25
N ILE A 103 -2.60 -20.00 -14.06
CA ILE A 103 -1.75 -20.71 -13.10
C ILE A 103 -2.30 -20.56 -11.69
N LYS A 104 -2.62 -19.32 -11.27
CA LYS A 104 -3.24 -19.02 -9.97
C LYS A 104 -4.51 -19.83 -9.75
N ARG A 105 -5.37 -19.91 -10.77
CA ARG A 105 -6.58 -20.76 -10.75
C ARG A 105 -6.25 -22.24 -10.57
N LYS A 106 -5.29 -22.79 -11.33
CA LYS A 106 -4.84 -24.20 -11.22
C LYS A 106 -4.23 -24.52 -9.85
N LEU A 107 -3.52 -23.57 -9.25
CA LEU A 107 -2.97 -23.69 -7.90
C LEU A 107 -4.00 -23.41 -6.79
N GLY A 108 -5.23 -23.05 -7.14
CA GLY A 108 -6.28 -22.70 -6.15
C GLY A 108 -6.09 -21.33 -5.49
N ILE A 109 -5.11 -20.53 -5.94
CA ILE A 109 -4.88 -19.14 -5.51
C ILE A 109 -5.85 -18.24 -6.27
N THR A 110 -7.14 -18.38 -5.97
CA THR A 110 -8.18 -17.51 -6.53
C THR A 110 -8.47 -16.40 -5.54
N PRO A 111 -8.81 -15.17 -5.98
CA PRO A 111 -9.13 -14.06 -5.08
C PRO A 111 -10.19 -14.43 -4.02
N LEU A 112 -11.16 -15.27 -4.39
CA LEU A 112 -12.17 -15.78 -3.47
C LEU A 112 -11.61 -16.75 -2.43
N ASN A 113 -10.67 -17.61 -2.81
CA ASN A 113 -10.03 -18.54 -1.87
C ASN A 113 -9.12 -17.80 -0.89
N GLU A 114 -8.34 -16.83 -1.36
CA GLU A 114 -7.51 -15.97 -0.49
C GLU A 114 -8.38 -15.18 0.49
N PHE A 115 -9.50 -14.60 0.02
CA PHE A 115 -10.47 -13.91 0.87
C PHE A 115 -11.07 -14.82 1.93
N LYS A 116 -11.56 -16.02 1.55
CA LYS A 116 -12.11 -17.00 2.50
C LYS A 116 -11.09 -17.40 3.55
N GLN A 117 -9.85 -17.65 3.14
CA GLN A 117 -8.77 -18.00 4.05
C GLN A 117 -8.42 -16.85 4.99
N ASN A 118 -8.33 -15.62 4.51
CA ASN A 118 -8.07 -14.44 5.34
C ASN A 118 -9.17 -14.24 6.39
N ILE A 119 -10.45 -14.31 6.00
CA ILE A 119 -11.56 -14.20 6.97
C ILE A 119 -11.52 -15.35 7.98
N THR A 120 -11.30 -16.57 7.53
CA THR A 120 -11.25 -17.74 8.42
C THR A 120 -10.12 -17.60 9.42
N LYS A 121 -8.93 -17.17 8.96
CA LYS A 121 -7.78 -16.89 9.82
C LYS A 121 -8.08 -15.77 10.81
N SER A 122 -8.56 -14.62 10.36
CA SER A 122 -8.88 -13.50 11.24
C SER A 122 -9.98 -13.85 12.25
N TRP A 123 -10.99 -14.62 11.84
CA TRP A 123 -12.03 -15.11 12.75
C TRP A 123 -11.49 -16.09 13.79
N GLN A 124 -10.67 -17.05 13.36
CA GLN A 124 -9.97 -17.97 14.25
C GLN A 124 -9.04 -17.23 15.20
N GLU A 125 -8.32 -16.23 14.72
CA GLU A 125 -7.42 -15.40 15.51
C GLU A 125 -8.17 -14.63 16.60
N VAL A 126 -9.33 -14.04 16.29
CA VAL A 126 -10.17 -13.35 17.27
C VAL A 126 -10.72 -14.33 18.33
N THR A 127 -11.18 -15.51 17.93
CA THR A 127 -11.77 -16.50 18.85
C THR A 127 -10.73 -17.28 19.67
N THR A 128 -9.51 -17.43 19.16
CA THR A 128 -8.40 -18.07 19.88
C THR A 128 -7.55 -17.07 20.65
N SER A 129 -7.73 -15.78 20.39
CA SER A 129 -7.05 -14.69 21.09
C SER A 129 -7.21 -14.83 22.60
N THR A 130 -6.10 -14.62 23.31
CA THR A 130 -6.02 -14.68 24.76
C THR A 130 -7.04 -13.77 25.45
N ALA A 131 -7.41 -12.64 24.85
CA ALA A 131 -8.42 -11.74 25.39
C ALA A 131 -9.84 -12.34 25.31
N TYR A 132 -10.21 -12.91 24.15
CA TYR A 132 -11.49 -13.59 23.97
C TYR A 132 -11.54 -14.87 24.81
N ARG A 133 -10.49 -15.70 24.77
CA ARG A 133 -10.37 -16.91 25.59
C ARG A 133 -10.48 -16.59 27.07
N ARG A 134 -9.70 -15.66 27.61
CA ARG A 134 -9.79 -15.27 29.03
C ARG A 134 -11.18 -14.78 29.41
N THR A 135 -11.84 -14.00 28.55
CA THR A 135 -13.19 -13.51 28.81
C THR A 135 -14.21 -14.65 28.78
N SER A 136 -14.14 -15.53 27.77
CA SER A 136 -15.01 -16.71 27.65
C SER A 136 -14.80 -17.70 28.81
N GLU A 137 -13.56 -17.93 29.22
CA GLU A 137 -13.20 -18.77 30.36
C GLU A 137 -13.68 -18.13 31.68
N THR A 138 -13.55 -16.80 31.83
CA THR A 138 -14.04 -16.08 33.02
C THR A 138 -15.57 -16.12 33.12
N ILE A 139 -16.27 -15.89 32.01
CA ILE A 139 -17.74 -15.98 31.97
C ILE A 139 -18.20 -17.40 32.27
N SER A 140 -17.55 -18.42 31.69
CA SER A 140 -17.85 -19.82 31.95
C SER A 140 -17.61 -20.19 33.42
N GLN A 141 -16.45 -19.79 33.98
CA GLN A 141 -16.13 -20.01 35.40
C GLN A 141 -17.11 -19.29 36.33
N ALA A 142 -17.48 -18.05 36.01
CA ALA A 142 -18.49 -17.31 36.78
C ALA A 142 -19.85 -17.99 36.72
N GLY A 143 -20.27 -18.49 35.54
CA GLY A 143 -21.51 -19.24 35.37
C GLY A 143 -21.51 -20.55 36.15
N GLN A 144 -20.40 -21.30 36.12
CA GLN A 144 -20.25 -22.53 36.92
C GLN A 144 -20.30 -22.25 38.42
N LYS A 145 -19.58 -21.22 38.90
CA LYS A 145 -19.58 -20.81 40.31
C LYS A 145 -20.96 -20.34 40.77
N ALA A 146 -21.67 -19.56 39.94
CA ALA A 146 -23.03 -19.13 40.22
C ALA A 146 -24.01 -20.31 40.26
N THR A 147 -23.89 -21.25 39.32
CA THR A 147 -24.71 -22.47 39.28
C THR A 147 -24.48 -23.35 40.52
N ALA A 148 -23.22 -23.51 40.93
CA ALA A 148 -22.87 -24.24 42.15
C ALA A 148 -23.43 -23.56 43.40
N ALA A 149 -23.30 -22.24 43.51
CA ALA A 149 -23.88 -21.48 44.61
C ALA A 149 -25.40 -21.63 44.65
N PHE A 150 -26.08 -21.46 43.51
CA PHE A 150 -27.54 -21.62 43.41
C PHE A 150 -28.00 -23.01 43.85
N THR A 151 -27.29 -24.06 43.41
CA THR A 151 -27.57 -25.44 43.80
C THR A 151 -27.40 -25.65 45.31
N SER A 152 -26.37 -25.03 45.91
CA SER A 152 -26.11 -25.09 47.35
C SER A 152 -27.22 -24.42 48.17
N VAL A 153 -27.68 -23.24 47.76
CA VAL A 153 -28.78 -22.54 48.45
C VAL A 153 -30.10 -23.31 48.31
N GLY A 154 -30.41 -23.83 47.11
CA GLY A 154 -31.58 -24.68 46.90
C GLY A 154 -31.56 -25.95 47.74
N SER A 155 -30.38 -26.55 47.91
CA SER A 155 -30.18 -27.72 48.78
C SER A 155 -30.37 -27.38 50.26
N ALA A 156 -29.89 -26.22 50.72
CA ALA A 156 -30.06 -25.80 52.11
C ALA A 156 -31.54 -25.52 52.47
N ILE A 157 -32.29 -24.93 51.54
CA ILE A 157 -33.74 -24.71 51.70
C ILE A 157 -34.49 -26.05 51.70
N SER A 158 -34.15 -26.96 50.79
CA SER A 158 -34.76 -28.29 50.72
C SER A 158 -34.56 -29.09 52.01
N ARG A 159 -33.33 -29.05 52.56
CA ARG A 159 -33.02 -29.67 53.86
C ARG A 159 -33.81 -29.03 55.00
N LYS A 160 -34.00 -27.71 54.99
CA LYS A 160 -34.78 -27.02 56.03
C LYS A 160 -36.28 -27.28 55.93
N LEU A 161 -36.79 -27.60 54.75
CA LEU A 161 -38.17 -28.04 54.56
C LEU A 161 -38.37 -29.49 55.01
N GLU A 162 -37.36 -30.35 54.81
CA GLU A 162 -37.35 -31.75 55.27
C GLU A 162 -37.33 -31.83 56.81
N ASP A 163 -36.60 -30.94 57.48
CA ASP A 163 -36.45 -30.89 58.95
C ASP A 163 -37.71 -30.40 59.70
N VAL A 164 -38.71 -29.87 59.00
CA VAL A 164 -39.98 -29.37 59.60
C VAL A 164 -41.12 -30.39 59.48
N ARG A 165 -40.88 -31.52 58.81
CA ARG A 165 -41.82 -32.64 58.66
C ARG A 165 -41.60 -33.70 59.73
#